data_AF-A0AA97K7X8-F1
#
_entry.id   AF-A0AA97K7X8-F1
#
_cell.length_a   1.000
_cell.length_b   1.000
_cell.length_c   1.000
_cell.angle_alpha   90.00
_cell.angle_beta   90.00
_cell.angle_gamma   90.00
#
_symmetry.space_group_name_H-M   'P 1'
#
loop_
_entity.id
_entity.type
_entity.pdbx_description
1 polymer ?
#
loop_
_entity_poly.entity_id
_entity_poly.type
_entity_poly.pdbx_seq_one_letter_code
_entity_poly.pdbx_strand_id
1 'polypeptide(L)'
;MELANRTTGIQEFILLGFQVGQLEQLLLLVFFTLLYMLAMAENITIITLVHLDTHLARLPMYILLSNFSWLEMCYMSTTVPRMLLDLAMSNKIISFSSCFLQFYIFFSLGSTECFFLSAMALDRYLAICHPLRYPQIMSPNFCYALVTASWVLGFLAYIFPVILISKMSFCGPNIINHFLCDPGPLLSLACPPLANAPLISQIFMDAVVILGNMLFVMLSYGAVILTLMKSSSQGNRLKSFSTISFHLVVVTLFYGPVAGLYAMPGGETDSRVIKIVTLFYTAITPFLNPMIYCLRNDQVKEALCRLWKRKTIFVKGKVTV
;
A
#
# COMPACT_ATOMS: atom_id res chain seq x y z
N MET A 1 -36.38 -33.73 -27.42
CA MET A 1 -35.07 -34.35 -27.13
C MET A 1 -34.08 -33.65 -28.05
N GLU A 2 -33.13 -32.84 -27.62
CA GLU A 2 -32.45 -32.73 -26.33
C GLU A 2 -32.35 -31.25 -25.89
N LEU A 3 -32.77 -31.00 -24.65
CA LEU A 3 -32.45 -29.80 -23.88
C LEU A 3 -31.68 -30.31 -22.66
N ALA A 4 -30.35 -30.21 -22.68
CA ALA A 4 -29.52 -30.38 -21.48
C ALA A 4 -28.08 -29.87 -21.68
N ASN A 5 -27.74 -28.84 -20.90
CA ASN A 5 -26.53 -28.74 -20.05
C ASN A 5 -25.15 -28.52 -20.71
N ARG A 6 -24.35 -27.47 -20.42
CA ARG A 6 -24.19 -26.62 -19.22
C ARG A 6 -23.55 -25.27 -19.58
N THR A 7 -24.16 -24.15 -19.21
CA THR A 7 -23.45 -22.90 -18.86
C THR A 7 -22.96 -23.03 -17.41
N THR A 8 -21.95 -23.86 -17.17
CA THR A 8 -21.21 -23.80 -15.90
C THR A 8 -20.36 -22.54 -15.95
N GLY A 9 -20.81 -21.46 -15.30
CA GLY A 9 -19.97 -20.29 -15.06
C GLY A 9 -18.66 -20.71 -14.40
N ILE A 10 -17.56 -20.03 -14.75
CA ILE A 10 -16.24 -20.29 -14.16
C ILE A 10 -16.35 -20.24 -12.63
N GLN A 11 -16.05 -21.36 -11.97
CA GLN A 11 -16.03 -21.44 -10.50
C GLN A 11 -14.63 -21.20 -9.93
N GLU A 12 -13.60 -21.37 -10.75
CA GLU A 12 -12.20 -21.40 -10.34
C GLU A 12 -11.30 -20.79 -11.41
N PHE A 13 -10.28 -20.06 -10.97
CA PHE A 13 -9.20 -19.54 -11.79
C PHE A 13 -7.86 -20.17 -11.41
N ILE A 14 -6.89 -20.16 -12.31
CA ILE A 14 -5.52 -20.63 -12.10
C ILE A 14 -4.59 -19.43 -12.19
N LEU A 15 -3.93 -19.06 -11.09
CA LEU A 15 -2.92 -18.01 -11.07
C LEU A 15 -1.56 -18.59 -11.50
N LEU A 16 -0.99 -18.16 -12.62
CA LEU A 16 0.29 -18.73 -13.08
C LEU A 16 1.48 -18.33 -12.18
N GLY A 17 1.41 -17.19 -11.51
CA GLY A 17 2.49 -16.69 -10.67
C GLY A 17 3.80 -16.46 -11.43
N PHE A 18 4.93 -16.81 -10.82
CA PHE A 18 6.25 -16.79 -11.45
C PHE A 18 6.56 -18.14 -12.12
N GLN A 19 7.00 -18.12 -13.38
CA GLN A 19 7.48 -19.30 -14.11
C GLN A 19 9.02 -19.29 -14.08
N VAL A 20 9.57 -19.89 -13.04
CA VAL A 20 11.02 -19.91 -12.74
C VAL A 20 11.48 -21.33 -12.43
N GLY A 21 12.78 -21.59 -12.49
CA GLY A 21 13.32 -22.91 -12.14
C GLY A 21 13.11 -23.28 -10.66
N GLN A 22 13.23 -24.55 -10.29
CA GLN A 22 13.04 -25.00 -8.89
C GLN A 22 13.95 -24.28 -7.89
N LEU A 23 15.21 -24.04 -8.26
CA LEU A 23 16.16 -23.32 -7.40
C LEU A 23 15.75 -21.85 -7.21
N GLU A 24 15.35 -21.19 -8.29
CA GLU A 24 14.88 -19.80 -8.26
C GLU A 24 13.57 -19.66 -7.47
N GLN A 25 12.65 -20.62 -7.60
CA GLN A 25 11.41 -20.67 -6.84
C GLN A 25 11.67 -20.75 -5.33
N LEU A 26 12.62 -21.59 -4.92
CA LEU A 26 13.05 -21.68 -3.52
C LEU A 26 13.68 -20.37 -3.03
N LEU A 27 14.54 -19.75 -3.83
CA LEU A 27 15.17 -18.46 -3.48
C LEU A 27 14.13 -17.36 -3.32
N LEU A 28 13.17 -17.25 -4.24
CA LEU A 28 12.06 -16.29 -4.15
C LEU A 28 11.18 -16.56 -2.93
N LEU A 29 10.87 -17.83 -2.63
CA LEU A 29 10.08 -18.21 -1.47
C LEU A 29 10.76 -17.75 -0.17
N VAL A 30 12.06 -18.03 0.00
CA VAL A 30 12.83 -17.60 1.17
C VAL A 30 12.89 -16.08 1.25
N PHE A 31 13.20 -15.41 0.14
CA PHE A 31 13.32 -13.96 0.07
C PHE A 31 12.00 -13.25 0.47
N PHE A 32 10.87 -13.61 -0.13
CA PHE A 32 9.59 -12.98 0.17
C PHE A 32 9.07 -13.32 1.57
N THR A 33 9.38 -14.52 2.08
CA THR A 33 9.04 -14.87 3.47
C THR A 33 9.79 -13.97 4.45
N LEU A 34 11.08 -13.77 4.25
CA LEU A 34 11.89 -12.89 5.10
C LEU A 34 11.39 -11.43 5.02
N LEU A 35 11.13 -10.92 3.82
CA LEU A 35 10.57 -9.58 3.63
C LEU A 35 9.22 -9.41 4.33
N TYR A 36 8.31 -10.39 4.19
CA TYR A 36 7.00 -10.35 4.85
C TYR A 36 7.14 -10.29 6.37
N MET A 37 7.95 -11.17 6.96
CA MET A 37 8.14 -11.22 8.42
C MET A 37 8.75 -9.93 8.95
N LEU A 38 9.73 -9.37 8.24
CA LEU A 38 10.37 -8.12 8.63
C LEU A 38 9.41 -6.93 8.51
N ALA A 39 8.69 -6.81 7.40
CA ALA A 39 7.68 -5.75 7.21
C ALA A 39 6.56 -5.82 8.27
N MET A 40 6.09 -7.02 8.60
CA MET A 40 5.10 -7.20 9.67
C MET A 40 5.66 -6.79 11.04
N ALA A 41 6.88 -7.21 11.37
CA ALA A 41 7.52 -6.86 12.63
C ALA A 41 7.74 -5.34 12.77
N GLU A 42 8.17 -4.67 11.70
CA GLU A 42 8.37 -3.22 11.69
C GLU A 42 7.06 -2.45 11.88
N ASN A 43 6.00 -2.80 11.13
CA ASN A 43 4.69 -2.16 11.26
C ASN A 43 4.06 -2.38 12.65
N ILE A 44 4.17 -3.60 13.20
CA ILE A 44 3.74 -3.89 14.57
C ILE A 44 4.52 -3.03 15.57
N THR A 45 5.82 -2.85 15.35
CA THR A 45 6.66 -2.01 16.21
C THR A 45 6.20 -0.55 16.19
N ILE A 46 5.91 0.02 15.02
CA ILE A 46 5.39 1.39 14.89
C ILE A 46 4.07 1.54 15.64
N ILE A 47 3.10 0.65 15.37
CA ILE A 47 1.78 0.68 16.02
C ILE A 47 1.96 0.61 17.54
N THR A 48 2.72 -0.35 18.03
CA THR A 48 2.98 -0.54 19.45
C THR A 48 3.63 0.69 20.07
N LEU A 49 4.61 1.28 19.39
CA LEU A 49 5.34 2.45 19.87
C LEU A 49 4.42 3.67 20.01
N VAL A 50 3.58 3.93 19.01
CA VAL A 50 2.62 5.04 19.03
C VAL A 50 1.59 4.86 20.15
N HIS A 51 1.12 3.63 20.38
CA HIS A 51 0.13 3.35 21.43
C HIS A 51 0.72 3.38 22.84
N LEU A 52 1.98 2.96 23.03
CA LEU A 52 2.61 2.92 24.36
C LEU A 52 3.25 4.26 24.77
N ASP A 53 3.62 5.12 23.82
CA ASP A 53 4.16 6.45 24.10
C ASP A 53 3.07 7.53 23.98
N THR A 54 2.57 7.99 25.13
CA THR A 54 1.49 8.99 25.22
C THR A 54 1.82 10.33 24.58
N HIS A 55 3.11 10.65 24.41
CA HIS A 55 3.53 11.85 23.69
C HIS A 55 3.38 11.66 22.18
N LEU A 56 3.84 10.52 21.65
CA LEU A 56 3.63 10.19 20.23
C LEU A 56 2.14 10.07 19.87
N ALA A 57 1.34 9.45 20.74
CA ALA A 57 -0.10 9.28 20.53
C ALA A 57 -0.88 10.60 20.33
N ARG A 58 -0.33 11.75 20.77
CA ARG A 58 -0.96 13.06 20.63
C ARG A 58 -0.58 13.80 19.35
N LEU A 59 0.44 13.33 18.64
CA LEU A 59 0.97 13.99 17.46
C LEU A 59 0.21 13.49 16.21
N PRO A 60 -0.45 14.36 15.43
CA PRO A 60 -1.26 13.95 14.26
C PRO A 60 -0.50 13.05 13.28
N MET A 61 0.76 13.40 13.01
CA MET A 61 1.65 12.63 12.16
C MET A 61 1.81 11.16 12.58
N TYR A 62 1.88 10.89 13.89
CA TYR A 62 2.05 9.52 14.40
C TYR A 62 0.73 8.76 14.44
N ILE A 63 -0.39 9.45 14.60
CA ILE A 63 -1.73 8.85 14.43
C ILE A 63 -1.90 8.38 12.98
N LEU A 64 -1.55 9.24 12.00
CA LEU A 64 -1.54 8.89 10.59
C LEU A 64 -0.58 7.73 10.31
N LEU A 65 0.66 7.80 10.81
CA LEU A 65 1.67 6.76 10.62
C LEU A 65 1.25 5.41 11.23
N SER A 66 0.62 5.39 12.41
CA SER A 66 0.14 4.14 13.01
C SER A 66 -0.98 3.50 12.18
N ASN A 67 -1.87 4.30 11.60
CA ASN A 67 -2.94 3.78 10.71
C ASN A 67 -2.37 3.35 9.36
N PHE A 68 -1.39 4.08 8.83
CA PHE A 68 -0.64 3.70 7.64
C PHE A 68 0.07 2.35 7.85
N SER A 69 0.74 2.14 8.98
CA SER A 69 1.34 0.84 9.29
C SER A 69 0.33 -0.31 9.36
N TRP A 70 -0.88 -0.06 9.86
CA TRP A 70 -1.95 -1.05 9.84
C TRP A 70 -2.39 -1.36 8.40
N LEU A 71 -2.53 -0.32 7.57
CA LEU A 71 -2.83 -0.45 6.15
C LEU A 71 -1.80 -1.32 5.43
N GLU A 72 -0.50 -1.05 5.61
CA GLU A 72 0.59 -1.80 4.99
C GLU A 72 0.55 -3.29 5.37
N MET A 73 0.26 -3.60 6.65
CA MET A 73 0.08 -4.99 7.11
C MET A 73 -1.07 -5.69 6.39
N CYS A 74 -2.22 -5.02 6.24
CA CYS A 74 -3.36 -5.55 5.50
C CYS A 74 -3.04 -5.73 4.01
N TYR A 75 -2.33 -4.77 3.42
CA TYR A 75 -1.98 -4.77 2.00
C TYR A 75 -1.06 -5.95 1.67
N MET A 76 0.02 -6.10 2.42
CA MET A 76 0.95 -7.23 2.33
C MET A 76 0.26 -8.58 2.56
N SER A 77 -0.62 -8.66 3.56
CA SER A 77 -1.30 -9.91 3.91
C SER A 77 -2.34 -10.35 2.88
N THR A 78 -2.77 -9.45 1.98
CA THR A 78 -3.72 -9.78 0.90
C THR A 78 -3.04 -10.49 -0.28
N THR A 79 -1.75 -10.21 -0.51
CA THR A 79 -1.01 -10.70 -1.69
C THR A 79 0.08 -11.69 -1.34
N VAL A 80 0.92 -11.38 -0.35
CA VAL A 80 2.15 -12.12 -0.09
C VAL A 80 1.89 -13.56 0.38
N PRO A 81 0.97 -13.84 1.33
CA PRO A 81 0.69 -15.22 1.73
C PRO A 81 0.26 -16.10 0.54
N ARG A 82 -0.56 -15.55 -0.36
CA ARG A 82 -1.00 -16.29 -1.55
C ARG A 82 0.15 -16.52 -2.52
N MET A 83 0.97 -15.51 -2.77
CA MET A 83 2.18 -15.62 -3.59
C MET A 83 3.15 -16.68 -3.04
N LEU A 84 3.36 -16.73 -1.72
CA LEU A 84 4.18 -17.74 -1.06
C LEU A 84 3.59 -19.15 -1.22
N LEU A 85 2.27 -19.30 -1.10
CA LEU A 85 1.58 -20.57 -1.33
C LEU A 85 1.72 -21.04 -2.79
N ASP A 86 1.58 -20.13 -3.76
CA ASP A 86 1.73 -20.44 -5.19
C ASP A 86 3.20 -20.74 -5.57
N LEU A 87 4.17 -20.26 -4.77
CA LEU A 87 5.59 -20.63 -4.86
C LEU A 87 5.89 -21.97 -4.15
N ALA A 88 5.13 -22.35 -3.13
CA ALA A 88 5.36 -23.59 -2.39
C ALA A 88 4.62 -24.81 -2.99
N MET A 89 3.47 -24.59 -3.61
CA MET A 89 2.59 -25.64 -4.12
C MET A 89 2.48 -25.64 -5.64
N SER A 90 2.28 -26.83 -6.22
CA SER A 90 2.04 -26.98 -7.66
C SER A 90 0.61 -26.60 -8.06
N ASN A 91 -0.35 -26.66 -7.12
CA ASN A 91 -1.74 -26.33 -7.37
C ASN A 91 -2.02 -24.85 -7.12
N LYS A 92 -2.25 -24.08 -8.19
CA LYS A 92 -2.42 -22.61 -8.16
C LYS A 92 -3.87 -22.17 -8.36
N ILE A 93 -4.81 -23.02 -7.98
CA ILE A 93 -6.25 -22.76 -8.12
C ILE A 93 -6.71 -21.75 -7.06
N ILE A 94 -7.52 -20.78 -7.47
CA ILE A 94 -8.22 -19.82 -6.63
C ILE A 94 -9.71 -19.84 -6.99
N SER A 95 -10.59 -19.86 -6.00
CA SER A 95 -12.03 -19.80 -6.26
C SER A 95 -12.41 -18.44 -6.84
N PHE A 96 -13.50 -18.40 -7.62
CA PHE A 96 -14.06 -17.17 -8.16
C PHE A 96 -14.27 -16.10 -7.06
N SER A 97 -14.93 -16.48 -5.97
CA SER A 97 -15.21 -15.55 -4.85
C SER A 97 -13.93 -15.08 -4.16
N SER A 98 -12.95 -15.96 -3.94
CA SER A 98 -11.67 -15.56 -3.36
C SER A 98 -10.89 -14.61 -4.27
N CYS A 99 -10.97 -14.80 -5.58
CA CYS A 99 -10.32 -13.95 -6.57
C CYS A 99 -10.88 -12.52 -6.54
N PHE A 100 -12.21 -12.37 -6.57
CA PHE A 100 -12.85 -11.06 -6.50
C PHE A 100 -12.74 -10.40 -5.12
N LEU A 101 -12.68 -11.18 -4.05
CA LEU A 101 -12.39 -10.66 -2.72
C LEU A 101 -10.95 -10.13 -2.64
N GLN A 102 -9.97 -10.87 -3.16
CA GLN A 102 -8.58 -10.42 -3.23
C GLN A 102 -8.47 -9.14 -4.05
N PHE A 103 -9.10 -9.10 -5.23
CA PHE A 103 -9.19 -7.92 -6.08
C PHE A 103 -9.74 -6.71 -5.28
N TYR A 104 -10.93 -6.84 -4.70
CA TYR A 104 -11.58 -5.73 -3.99
C TYR A 104 -10.71 -5.19 -2.85
N ILE A 105 -10.22 -6.08 -1.98
CA ILE A 105 -9.44 -5.69 -0.80
C ILE A 105 -8.14 -5.02 -1.24
N PHE A 106 -7.42 -5.64 -2.18
CA PHE A 106 -6.13 -5.16 -2.63
C PHE A 106 -6.21 -3.75 -3.22
N PHE A 107 -7.11 -3.54 -4.18
CA PHE A 107 -7.23 -2.24 -4.84
C PHE A 107 -7.81 -1.15 -3.90
N SER A 108 -8.74 -1.52 -3.00
CA SER A 108 -9.23 -0.61 -1.96
C SER A 108 -8.11 -0.13 -1.04
N LEU A 109 -7.25 -1.05 -0.58
CA LEU A 109 -6.12 -0.72 0.28
C LEU A 109 -5.10 0.17 -0.44
N GLY A 110 -4.81 -0.09 -1.72
CA GLY A 110 -3.92 0.77 -2.52
C GLY A 110 -4.48 2.19 -2.73
N SER A 111 -5.80 2.34 -2.89
CA SER A 111 -6.46 3.66 -2.93
C SER A 111 -6.40 4.35 -1.56
N THR A 112 -6.65 3.61 -0.48
CA THR A 112 -6.48 4.12 0.88
C THR A 112 -5.03 4.59 1.11
N GLU A 113 -4.03 3.89 0.59
CA GLU A 113 -2.61 4.28 0.67
C GLU A 113 -2.37 5.66 0.05
N CYS A 114 -2.90 5.90 -1.15
CA CYS A 114 -2.85 7.21 -1.81
C CYS A 114 -3.41 8.32 -0.91
N PHE A 115 -4.57 8.09 -0.30
CA PHE A 115 -5.21 9.08 0.57
C PHE A 115 -4.41 9.32 1.87
N PHE A 116 -3.78 8.29 2.44
CA PHE A 116 -2.90 8.47 3.60
C PHE A 116 -1.64 9.26 3.24
N LEU A 117 -1.00 8.96 2.10
CA LEU A 117 0.16 9.72 1.64
C LEU A 117 -0.19 11.20 1.44
N SER A 118 -1.37 11.50 0.88
CA SER A 118 -1.90 12.87 0.79
C SER A 118 -2.15 13.50 2.16
N ALA A 119 -2.78 12.79 3.11
CA ALA A 119 -3.02 13.30 4.45
C ALA A 119 -1.71 13.61 5.20
N MET A 120 -0.69 12.77 5.04
CA MET A 120 0.64 12.96 5.61
C MET A 120 1.37 14.15 4.96
N ALA A 121 1.24 14.32 3.64
CA ALA A 121 1.76 15.49 2.93
C ALA A 121 1.09 16.79 3.40
N LEU A 122 -0.24 16.76 3.61
CA LEU A 122 -1.00 17.88 4.15
C LEU A 122 -0.55 18.24 5.57
N ASP A 123 -0.36 17.26 6.46
CA ASP A 123 0.16 17.48 7.81
C ASP A 123 1.52 18.20 7.78
N ARG A 124 2.46 17.72 6.95
CA ARG A 124 3.78 18.34 6.80
C ARG A 124 3.69 19.75 6.21
N TYR A 125 2.83 19.95 5.22
CA TYR A 125 2.57 21.25 4.62
C TYR A 125 2.06 22.25 5.67
N LEU A 126 1.03 21.89 6.43
CA LEU A 126 0.46 22.78 7.45
C LEU A 126 1.49 23.07 8.56
N ALA A 127 2.26 22.07 8.99
CA ALA A 127 3.25 22.22 10.06
C ALA A 127 4.39 23.20 9.70
N ILE A 128 4.81 23.23 8.42
CA ILE A 128 5.98 24.00 7.98
C ILE A 128 5.58 25.33 7.34
N CYS A 129 4.57 25.31 6.46
CA CYS A 129 4.15 26.51 5.72
C CYS A 129 3.22 27.40 6.56
N HIS A 130 2.49 26.84 7.53
CA HIS A 130 1.51 27.57 8.36
C HIS A 130 1.63 27.25 9.85
N PRO A 131 2.83 27.38 10.47
CA PRO A 131 3.10 26.89 11.83
C PRO A 131 2.19 27.49 12.90
N LEU A 132 1.78 28.76 12.76
CA LEU A 132 0.89 29.44 13.72
C LEU A 132 -0.55 28.89 13.69
N ARG A 133 -1.00 28.39 12.54
CA ARG A 133 -2.37 27.86 12.34
C ARG A 133 -2.41 26.34 12.45
N TYR A 134 -1.27 25.66 12.34
CA TYR A 134 -1.17 24.19 12.42
C TYR A 134 -1.95 23.57 13.59
N PRO A 135 -1.77 23.98 14.87
CA PRO A 135 -2.47 23.33 15.98
C PRO A 135 -3.99 23.58 15.97
N GLN A 136 -4.46 24.64 15.30
CA GLN A 136 -5.89 24.94 15.16
C GLN A 136 -6.52 24.11 14.02
N ILE A 137 -5.81 23.96 12.90
CA ILE A 137 -6.30 23.23 11.72
C ILE A 137 -6.13 21.72 11.92
N MET A 138 -4.91 21.26 12.21
CA MET A 138 -4.55 19.85 12.38
C MET A 138 -4.79 19.40 13.83
N SER A 139 -6.01 19.61 14.30
CA SER A 139 -6.45 19.11 15.62
C SER A 139 -6.59 17.58 15.61
N PRO A 140 -6.57 16.90 16.77
CA PRO A 140 -6.78 15.45 16.84
C PRO A 140 -8.09 15.00 16.18
N ASN A 141 -9.18 15.75 16.36
CA ASN A 141 -10.48 15.43 15.75
C ASN A 141 -10.42 15.50 14.22
N PHE A 142 -9.77 16.54 13.68
CA PHE A 142 -9.58 16.65 12.23
C PHE A 142 -8.68 15.53 11.70
N CYS A 143 -7.62 15.16 12.43
CA CYS A 143 -6.77 14.03 12.09
C CYS A 143 -7.55 12.70 12.04
N TYR A 144 -8.40 12.42 13.02
CA TYR A 144 -9.25 11.21 13.00
C TYR A 144 -10.30 11.26 11.89
N ALA A 145 -10.84 12.43 11.58
CA ALA A 145 -11.74 12.61 10.44
C ALA A 145 -11.02 12.31 9.12
N LEU A 146 -9.78 12.79 8.94
CA LEU A 146 -8.94 12.47 7.79
C LEU A 146 -8.67 10.96 7.69
N VAL A 147 -8.25 10.31 8.78
CA VAL A 147 -8.04 8.86 8.84
C VAL A 147 -9.29 8.11 8.39
N THR A 148 -10.45 8.48 8.95
CA THR A 148 -11.74 7.86 8.63
C THR A 148 -12.09 8.07 7.15
N ALA A 149 -11.91 9.28 6.64
CA ALA A 149 -12.15 9.60 5.24
C ALA A 149 -11.23 8.80 4.30
N SER A 150 -9.94 8.65 4.61
CA SER A 150 -9.00 7.85 3.82
C SER A 150 -9.43 6.38 3.71
N TRP A 151 -9.88 5.78 4.81
CA TRP A 151 -10.42 4.41 4.82
C TRP A 151 -11.72 4.31 4.02
N VAL A 152 -12.70 5.17 4.32
CA VAL A 152 -14.01 5.14 3.67
C VAL A 152 -13.90 5.38 2.16
N LEU A 153 -13.18 6.43 1.74
CA LEU A 153 -13.03 6.76 0.32
C LEU A 153 -12.28 5.67 -0.45
N GLY A 154 -11.22 5.09 0.15
CA GLY A 154 -10.47 4.02 -0.51
C GLY A 154 -11.30 2.75 -0.73
N PHE A 155 -12.10 2.34 0.26
CA PHE A 155 -12.98 1.18 0.14
C PHE A 155 -14.19 1.43 -0.77
N LEU A 156 -14.73 2.65 -0.80
CA LEU A 156 -15.82 3.02 -1.71
C LEU A 156 -15.36 3.01 -3.18
N ALA A 157 -14.10 3.36 -3.46
CA ALA A 157 -13.58 3.49 -4.81
C ALA A 157 -13.73 2.21 -5.67
N TYR A 158 -13.62 1.03 -5.05
CA TYR A 158 -13.63 -0.25 -5.78
C TYR A 158 -14.90 -1.09 -5.66
N ILE A 159 -15.93 -0.63 -4.93
CA ILE A 159 -17.22 -1.33 -4.84
C ILE A 159 -17.87 -1.47 -6.21
N PHE A 160 -17.95 -0.38 -6.97
CA PHE A 160 -18.58 -0.39 -8.28
C PHE A 160 -17.79 -1.24 -9.30
N PRO A 161 -16.46 -1.06 -9.46
CA PRO A 161 -15.64 -1.92 -10.31
C PRO A 161 -15.77 -3.42 -9.99
N VAL A 162 -15.70 -3.83 -8.71
CA VAL A 162 -15.78 -5.27 -8.37
C VAL A 162 -17.14 -5.86 -8.71
N ILE A 163 -18.23 -5.14 -8.44
CA ILE A 163 -19.58 -5.62 -8.76
C ILE A 163 -19.76 -5.73 -10.27
N LEU A 164 -19.22 -4.78 -11.03
CA LEU A 164 -19.34 -4.76 -12.48
C LEU A 164 -18.57 -5.92 -13.12
N ILE A 165 -17.30 -6.13 -12.73
CA ILE A 165 -16.44 -7.16 -13.31
C ILE A 165 -16.88 -8.57 -12.86
N SER A 166 -17.29 -8.74 -11.59
CA SER A 166 -17.76 -10.05 -11.09
C SER A 166 -19.07 -10.53 -11.70
N LYS A 167 -19.90 -9.63 -12.26
CA LYS A 167 -21.13 -10.01 -12.97
C LYS A 167 -20.91 -10.37 -14.44
N MET A 168 -19.68 -10.27 -14.94
CA MET A 168 -19.38 -10.60 -16.33
C MET A 168 -19.39 -12.10 -16.59
N SER A 169 -19.64 -12.44 -17.86
CA SER A 169 -19.42 -13.79 -18.37
C SER A 169 -17.98 -13.93 -18.85
N PHE A 170 -17.33 -14.99 -18.39
CA PHE A 170 -15.95 -15.33 -18.75
C PHE A 170 -15.96 -16.56 -19.65
N CYS A 171 -15.36 -16.45 -20.84
CA CYS A 171 -15.24 -17.53 -21.82
C CYS A 171 -13.80 -17.81 -22.25
N GLY A 172 -12.84 -17.01 -21.76
CA GLY A 172 -11.43 -17.32 -21.92
C GLY A 172 -11.02 -18.58 -21.12
N PRO A 173 -9.79 -19.08 -21.33
CA PRO A 173 -9.24 -20.11 -20.47
C PRO A 173 -9.21 -19.57 -19.03
N ASN A 174 -9.60 -20.36 -18.02
CA ASN A 174 -9.64 -19.92 -16.62
C ASN A 174 -8.23 -19.68 -16.02
N ILE A 175 -7.26 -19.22 -16.81
CA ILE A 175 -5.85 -19.07 -16.50
C ILE A 175 -5.53 -17.58 -16.49
N ILE A 176 -5.09 -17.07 -15.35
CA ILE A 176 -4.67 -15.70 -15.14
C ILE A 176 -3.15 -15.69 -15.09
N ASN A 177 -2.51 -15.04 -16.07
CA ASN A 177 -1.05 -14.91 -16.12
C ASN A 177 -0.52 -13.85 -15.15
N HIS A 178 -0.85 -14.00 -13.87
CA HIS A 178 -0.51 -13.08 -12.78
C HIS A 178 -0.41 -13.85 -11.44
N PHE A 179 0.15 -13.24 -10.40
CA PHE A 179 0.22 -13.83 -9.04
C PHE A 179 -0.89 -13.33 -8.10
N LEU A 180 -1.74 -12.43 -8.59
CA LEU A 180 -2.94 -11.93 -7.92
C LEU A 180 -4.05 -11.71 -8.95
N CYS A 181 -5.28 -11.55 -8.48
CA CYS A 181 -6.44 -11.27 -9.32
C CYS A 181 -6.48 -9.80 -9.79
N ASP A 182 -5.75 -9.52 -10.86
CA ASP A 182 -5.67 -8.19 -11.48
C ASP A 182 -6.77 -8.00 -12.55
N PRO A 183 -7.41 -6.82 -12.64
CA PRO A 183 -8.45 -6.50 -13.62
C PRO A 183 -8.03 -6.66 -15.07
N GLY A 184 -6.80 -6.28 -15.44
CA GLY A 184 -6.34 -6.38 -16.83
C GLY A 184 -6.39 -7.83 -17.32
N PRO A 185 -5.68 -8.76 -16.67
CA PRO A 185 -5.77 -10.19 -16.91
C PRO A 185 -7.20 -10.75 -16.78
N LEU A 186 -8.00 -10.33 -15.78
CA LEU A 186 -9.38 -10.81 -15.62
C LEU A 186 -10.26 -10.43 -16.82
N LEU A 187 -10.18 -9.18 -17.27
CA LEU A 187 -10.98 -8.66 -18.39
C LEU A 187 -10.54 -9.26 -19.73
N SER A 188 -9.29 -9.71 -19.86
CA SER A 188 -8.84 -10.48 -21.04
C SER A 188 -9.54 -11.84 -21.19
N LEU A 189 -10.12 -12.37 -20.10
CA LEU A 189 -10.89 -13.62 -20.10
C LEU A 189 -12.39 -13.41 -20.28
N ALA A 190 -12.86 -12.16 -20.22
CA ALA A 190 -14.27 -11.81 -20.37
C ALA A 190 -14.72 -11.91 -21.83
N CYS A 191 -16.00 -12.23 -22.05
CA CYS A 191 -16.53 -12.38 -23.40
C CYS A 191 -16.67 -11.03 -24.15
N PRO A 192 -16.31 -10.97 -25.45
CA PRO A 192 -16.61 -9.81 -26.29
C PRO A 192 -18.14 -9.58 -26.37
N PRO A 193 -18.63 -8.33 -26.55
CA PRO A 193 -17.91 -7.06 -26.70
C PRO A 193 -17.81 -6.22 -25.41
N LEU A 194 -18.30 -6.72 -24.26
CA LEU A 194 -18.48 -5.91 -23.04
C LEU A 194 -17.21 -5.73 -22.20
N ALA A 195 -16.10 -6.42 -22.50
CA ALA A 195 -14.87 -6.36 -21.69
C ALA A 195 -14.20 -4.97 -21.68
N ASN A 196 -14.29 -4.21 -22.77
CA ASN A 196 -13.49 -2.98 -22.95
C ASN A 196 -14.04 -1.79 -22.15
N ALA A 197 -15.37 -1.65 -22.03
CA ALA A 197 -15.96 -0.47 -21.38
C ALA A 197 -15.65 -0.41 -19.87
N PRO A 198 -15.75 -1.51 -19.09
CA PRO A 198 -15.37 -1.49 -17.68
C PRO A 198 -13.87 -1.35 -17.46
N LEU A 199 -13.04 -1.90 -18.35
CA LEU A 199 -11.59 -1.68 -18.32
C LEU A 199 -11.25 -0.20 -18.46
N ILE A 200 -11.82 0.48 -19.47
CA ILE A 200 -11.59 1.90 -19.72
C ILE A 200 -12.10 2.74 -18.54
N SER A 201 -13.30 2.43 -18.04
CA SER A 201 -13.87 3.14 -16.88
C SER A 201 -12.99 2.97 -15.64
N GLN A 202 -12.42 1.79 -15.41
CA GLN A 202 -11.55 1.55 -14.27
C GLN A 202 -10.21 2.28 -14.42
N ILE A 203 -9.55 2.16 -15.57
CA ILE A 203 -8.30 2.87 -15.87
C ILE A 203 -8.47 4.37 -15.68
N PHE A 204 -9.61 4.93 -16.12
CA PHE A 204 -9.89 6.34 -15.93
C PHE A 204 -10.02 6.72 -14.45
N MET A 205 -10.79 5.95 -13.66
CA MET A 205 -10.91 6.19 -12.21
C MET A 205 -9.56 6.07 -11.49
N ASP A 206 -8.80 5.02 -11.81
CA ASP A 206 -7.46 4.79 -11.24
C ASP A 206 -6.53 5.96 -11.58
N ALA A 207 -6.52 6.41 -12.84
CA ALA A 207 -5.73 7.55 -13.27
C ALA A 207 -6.12 8.85 -12.53
N VAL A 208 -7.42 9.12 -12.36
CA VAL A 208 -7.89 10.30 -11.62
C VAL A 208 -7.45 10.25 -10.16
N VAL A 209 -7.59 9.11 -9.49
CA VAL A 209 -7.20 8.95 -8.08
C VAL A 209 -5.68 9.05 -7.93
N ILE A 210 -4.92 8.32 -8.74
CA ILE A 210 -3.45 8.25 -8.64
C ILE A 210 -2.83 9.60 -9.01
N LEU A 211 -3.17 10.16 -10.17
CA LEU A 211 -2.60 11.43 -10.63
C LEU A 211 -3.06 12.60 -9.77
N GLY A 212 -4.31 12.60 -9.32
CA GLY A 212 -4.84 13.62 -8.42
C GLY A 212 -4.10 13.65 -7.08
N ASN A 213 -3.92 12.49 -6.44
CA ASN A 213 -3.15 12.40 -5.19
C ASN A 213 -1.67 12.72 -5.42
N MET A 214 -1.05 12.20 -6.49
CA MET A 214 0.34 12.49 -6.83
C MET A 214 0.56 14.00 -7.02
N LEU A 215 -0.30 14.69 -7.76
CA LEU A 215 -0.23 16.13 -7.96
C LEU A 215 -0.36 16.88 -6.63
N PHE A 216 -1.32 16.49 -5.79
CA PHE A 216 -1.51 17.10 -4.47
C PHE A 216 -0.27 16.95 -3.58
N VAL A 217 0.31 15.75 -3.53
CA VAL A 217 1.52 15.45 -2.76
C VAL A 217 2.71 16.27 -3.29
N MET A 218 2.89 16.33 -4.60
CA MET A 218 3.98 17.08 -5.23
C MET A 218 3.86 18.59 -4.99
N LEU A 219 2.66 19.16 -5.11
CA LEU A 219 2.42 20.58 -4.80
C LEU A 219 2.65 20.89 -3.32
N SER A 220 2.20 20.01 -2.43
CA SER A 220 2.39 20.15 -0.98
C SER A 220 3.87 20.15 -0.62
N TYR A 221 4.64 19.15 -1.07
CA TYR A 221 6.07 19.09 -0.79
C TYR A 221 6.88 20.16 -1.53
N GLY A 222 6.45 20.56 -2.74
CA GLY A 222 7.04 21.69 -3.45
C GLY A 222 6.94 22.99 -2.64
N ALA A 223 5.75 23.29 -2.10
CA ALA A 223 5.55 24.44 -1.21
C ALA A 223 6.39 24.37 0.08
N VAL A 224 6.48 23.17 0.67
CA VAL A 224 7.33 22.93 1.84
C VAL A 224 8.81 23.20 1.54
N ILE A 225 9.34 22.66 0.44
CA ILE A 225 10.73 22.87 0.03
C ILE A 225 11.01 24.35 -0.20
N LEU A 226 10.12 25.04 -0.94
CA LEU A 226 10.24 26.48 -1.19
C LEU A 226 10.26 27.30 0.10
N THR A 227 9.44 26.93 1.08
CA THR A 227 9.39 27.60 2.38
C THR A 227 10.68 27.36 3.18
N LEU A 228 11.22 26.14 3.16
CA LEU A 228 12.49 25.83 3.81
C LEU A 228 13.68 26.53 3.15
N MET A 229 13.68 26.68 1.82
CA MET A 229 14.72 27.44 1.12
C MET A 229 14.73 28.92 1.49
N LYS A 230 13.56 29.50 1.78
CA LYS A 230 13.42 30.91 2.22
C LYS A 230 13.77 31.13 3.70
N SER A 231 13.84 30.09 4.52
CA SER A 231 14.16 30.20 5.95
C SER A 231 15.63 30.50 6.18
N SER A 232 15.94 31.50 7.02
CA SER A 232 17.31 31.92 7.35
C SER A 232 18.01 31.02 8.38
N SER A 233 17.30 30.12 9.07
CA SER A 233 17.86 29.25 10.10
C SER A 233 18.36 27.93 9.53
N GLN A 234 19.69 27.79 9.35
CA GLN A 234 20.33 26.58 8.84
C GLN A 234 20.01 25.32 9.66
N GLY A 235 19.94 25.42 10.99
CA GLY A 235 19.71 24.27 11.88
C GLY A 235 18.30 23.69 11.76
N ASN A 236 17.27 24.55 11.75
CA ASN A 236 15.89 24.13 11.55
C ASN A 236 15.64 23.63 10.12
N ARG A 237 16.39 24.17 9.14
CA ARG A 237 16.34 23.75 7.74
C ARG A 237 16.84 22.31 7.57
N LEU A 238 18.03 21.97 8.07
CA LEU A 238 18.61 20.62 7.94
C LEU A 238 17.73 19.52 8.57
N LYS A 239 17.22 19.75 9.78
CA LYS A 239 16.35 18.79 10.47
C LYS A 239 15.02 18.58 9.73
N SER A 240 14.44 19.64 9.20
CA SER A 240 13.18 19.55 8.44
C SER A 240 13.38 18.88 7.07
N PHE A 241 14.48 19.19 6.37
CA PHE A 241 14.82 18.54 5.09
C PHE A 241 15.00 17.03 5.23
N SER A 242 15.60 16.55 6.32
CA SER A 242 15.75 15.10 6.57
C SER A 242 14.41 14.38 6.65
N THR A 243 13.40 14.99 7.29
CA THR A 243 12.05 14.42 7.42
C THR A 243 11.25 14.48 6.11
N ILE A 244 11.42 15.52 5.30
CA ILE A 244 10.71 15.66 4.01
C ILE A 244 11.32 14.77 2.93
N SER A 245 12.65 14.71 2.86
CA SER A 245 13.36 13.82 1.93
C SER A 245 12.95 12.37 2.14
N PHE A 246 12.74 11.97 3.40
CA PHE A 246 12.19 10.68 3.79
C PHE A 246 10.80 10.42 3.15
N HIS A 247 9.87 11.36 3.25
CA HIS A 247 8.52 11.18 2.73
C HIS A 247 8.51 11.15 1.22
N LEU A 248 9.35 11.98 0.59
CA LEU A 248 9.52 11.97 -0.86
C LEU A 248 10.07 10.64 -1.36
N VAL A 249 10.93 9.96 -0.60
CA VAL A 249 11.40 8.61 -0.96
C VAL A 249 10.23 7.61 -0.92
N VAL A 250 9.41 7.61 0.13
CA VAL A 250 8.21 6.75 0.22
C VAL A 250 7.24 7.01 -0.94
N VAL A 251 6.94 8.29 -1.21
CA VAL A 251 6.09 8.73 -2.32
C VAL A 251 6.67 8.29 -3.67
N THR A 252 7.99 8.39 -3.85
CA THR A 252 8.66 7.98 -5.10
C THR A 252 8.68 6.46 -5.26
N LEU A 253 8.88 5.71 -4.17
CA LEU A 253 8.83 4.24 -4.18
C LEU A 253 7.42 3.71 -4.46
N PHE A 254 6.38 4.44 -4.05
CA PHE A 254 4.99 4.09 -4.33
C PHE A 254 4.55 4.50 -5.74
N TYR A 255 4.62 5.80 -6.07
CA TYR A 255 4.13 6.32 -7.36
C TYR A 255 5.09 6.06 -8.53
N GLY A 256 6.40 5.91 -8.29
CA GLY A 256 7.41 5.75 -9.33
C GLY A 256 7.21 4.50 -10.20
N PRO A 257 7.09 3.30 -9.61
CA PRO A 257 6.81 2.07 -10.36
C PRO A 257 5.49 2.14 -11.15
N VAL A 258 4.44 2.72 -10.54
CA VAL A 258 3.12 2.89 -11.16
C VAL A 258 3.22 3.86 -12.35
N ALA A 259 3.86 5.02 -12.18
CA ALA A 259 4.07 5.98 -13.25
C ALA A 259 4.92 5.41 -14.40
N GLY A 260 5.94 4.60 -14.08
CA GLY A 260 6.75 3.90 -15.06
C GLY A 260 5.94 2.95 -15.93
N LEU A 261 4.95 2.26 -15.36
CA LEU A 261 4.05 1.37 -16.11
C LEU A 261 3.19 2.14 -17.12
N TYR A 262 2.66 3.31 -16.74
CA TYR A 262 1.85 4.16 -17.63
C TYR A 262 2.68 4.94 -18.66
N ALA A 263 3.96 5.20 -18.39
CA ALA A 263 4.86 5.94 -19.28
C ALA A 263 5.53 5.06 -20.35
N MET A 264 5.45 3.73 -20.23
CA MET A 264 5.97 2.83 -21.25
C MET A 264 5.14 2.93 -22.54
N PRO A 265 5.77 3.08 -23.72
CA PRO A 265 5.05 3.15 -24.98
C PRO A 265 4.28 1.85 -25.22
N GLY A 266 3.04 1.98 -25.71
CA GLY A 266 2.10 0.88 -25.95
C GLY A 266 2.58 -0.11 -27.02
N GLY A 267 3.52 -0.98 -26.66
CA GLY A 267 3.67 -2.32 -27.20
C GLY A 267 3.10 -3.33 -26.21
N GLU A 268 3.04 -4.60 -26.59
CA GLU A 268 2.69 -5.69 -25.67
C GLU A 268 3.63 -5.66 -24.45
N THR A 269 3.18 -5.01 -23.37
CA THR A 269 3.92 -4.98 -22.12
C THR A 269 4.04 -6.42 -21.64
N ASP A 270 5.26 -6.96 -21.65
CA ASP A 270 5.50 -8.34 -21.22
C ASP A 270 4.90 -8.53 -19.83
N SER A 271 4.05 -9.54 -19.67
CA SER A 271 3.48 -9.97 -18.39
C SER A 271 4.51 -10.07 -17.27
N ARG A 272 5.79 -10.32 -17.60
CA ARG A 272 6.91 -10.25 -16.65
C ARG A 272 7.15 -8.86 -16.08
N VAL A 273 7.12 -7.82 -16.92
CA VAL A 273 7.33 -6.43 -16.47
C VAL A 273 6.19 -5.99 -15.55
N ILE A 274 4.94 -6.32 -15.90
CA ILE A 274 3.77 -6.04 -15.05
C ILE A 274 3.94 -6.72 -13.68
N LYS A 275 4.26 -8.02 -13.66
CA LYS A 275 4.49 -8.75 -12.40
C LYS A 275 5.63 -8.16 -11.57
N ILE A 276 6.73 -7.73 -12.20
CA ILE A 276 7.86 -7.09 -11.50
C ILE A 276 7.42 -5.75 -10.90
N VAL A 277 6.74 -4.89 -11.67
CA VAL A 277 6.23 -3.62 -11.16
C VAL A 277 5.26 -3.85 -10.01
N THR A 278 4.32 -4.79 -10.16
CA THR A 278 3.43 -5.23 -9.07
C THR A 278 4.21 -5.68 -7.85
N LEU A 279 5.25 -6.47 -8.01
CA LEU A 279 6.08 -6.87 -6.89
C LEU A 279 6.71 -5.68 -6.14
N PHE A 280 7.17 -4.66 -6.88
CA PHE A 280 7.74 -3.47 -6.27
C PHE A 280 6.73 -2.76 -5.37
N TYR A 281 5.54 -2.39 -5.88
CA TYR A 281 4.58 -1.65 -5.06
C TYR A 281 3.83 -2.54 -4.04
N THR A 282 3.76 -3.86 -4.23
CA THR A 282 3.02 -4.76 -3.31
C THR A 282 3.83 -5.43 -2.24
N ALA A 283 5.15 -5.52 -2.39
CA ALA A 283 6.00 -6.25 -1.45
C ALA A 283 7.24 -5.45 -1.03
N ILE A 284 7.87 -4.75 -1.98
CA ILE A 284 9.14 -4.06 -1.72
C ILE A 284 8.89 -2.68 -1.10
N THR A 285 7.98 -1.89 -1.66
CA THR A 285 7.64 -0.56 -1.15
C THR A 285 7.11 -0.61 0.29
N PRO A 286 6.15 -1.50 0.63
CA PRO A 286 5.66 -1.59 2.00
C PRO A 286 6.68 -2.11 3.01
N PHE A 287 7.68 -2.86 2.55
CA PHE A 287 8.83 -3.22 3.39
C PHE A 287 9.74 -2.02 3.65
N LEU A 288 10.02 -1.22 2.63
CA LEU A 288 10.91 -0.07 2.77
C LEU A 288 10.25 1.06 3.58
N ASN A 289 8.94 1.27 3.46
CA ASN A 289 8.25 2.40 4.09
C ASN A 289 8.51 2.47 5.62
N PRO A 290 8.24 1.44 6.44
CA PRO A 290 8.44 1.43 7.89
C PRO A 290 9.91 1.45 8.32
N MET A 291 10.80 0.76 7.60
CA MET A 291 12.23 0.76 7.87
C MET A 291 12.79 2.19 7.80
N ILE A 292 12.36 2.95 6.79
CA ILE A 292 12.78 4.33 6.63
C ILE A 292 12.19 5.19 7.79
N TYR A 293 10.96 4.91 8.26
CA TYR A 293 10.32 5.64 9.39
C TYR A 293 10.98 5.33 10.74
N CYS A 294 11.29 4.06 11.02
CA CYS A 294 11.84 3.59 12.28
C CYS A 294 13.34 3.86 12.44
N LEU A 295 14.15 3.58 11.41
CA LEU A 295 15.62 3.62 11.53
C LEU A 295 16.21 5.03 11.50
N ARG A 296 15.46 6.04 11.05
CA ARG A 296 15.97 7.43 10.92
C ARG A 296 15.18 8.49 11.67
N ASN A 297 14.03 8.17 12.26
CA ASN A 297 13.30 9.13 13.07
C ASN A 297 13.79 9.14 14.52
N ASP A 298 14.43 10.23 14.93
CA ASP A 298 14.97 10.39 16.28
C ASP A 298 13.89 10.28 17.35
N GLN A 299 12.66 10.74 17.09
CA GLN A 299 11.55 10.63 18.04
C GLN A 299 11.09 9.17 18.22
N VAL A 300 11.18 8.35 17.17
CA VAL A 300 10.93 6.90 17.24
C VAL A 300 12.04 6.21 18.04
N LYS A 301 13.31 6.53 17.76
CA LYS A 301 14.46 5.99 18.51
C LYS A 301 14.41 6.38 19.98
N GLU A 302 14.08 7.62 20.29
CA GLU A 302 13.93 8.11 21.65
C GLU A 302 12.76 7.42 22.36
N ALA A 303 11.63 7.24 21.69
CA ALA A 303 10.50 6.52 22.25
C ALA A 303 10.84 5.05 22.54
N LEU A 304 11.56 4.38 21.63
CA LEU A 304 12.08 3.02 21.86
C LEU A 304 13.00 2.99 23.10
N CYS A 305 13.91 3.96 23.23
CA CYS A 305 14.76 4.08 24.42
C CYS A 305 13.95 4.30 25.70
N ARG A 306 12.91 5.16 25.68
CA ARG A 306 12.03 5.39 26.84
C ARG A 306 11.30 4.11 27.25
N LEU A 307 10.76 3.37 26.29
CA LEU A 307 10.06 2.11 26.55
C LEU A 307 11.00 1.02 27.07
N TRP A 308 12.19 0.88 26.50
CA TRP A 308 13.22 -0.04 27.01
C TRP A 308 13.59 0.30 28.45
N LYS A 309 13.91 1.56 28.76
CA LYS A 309 14.21 1.98 30.14
C LYS A 309 13.07 1.65 31.10
N ARG A 310 11.82 1.91 30.73
CA ARG A 310 10.63 1.55 31.56
C ARG A 310 10.51 0.04 31.78
N LYS A 311 10.70 -0.79 30.75
CA LYS A 311 10.70 -2.26 30.88
C LYS A 311 11.83 -2.74 31.79
N THR A 312 13.05 -2.22 31.65
CA THR A 312 14.19 -2.61 32.50
C THR A 312 13.97 -2.25 33.97
N ILE A 313 13.35 -1.09 34.25
CA ILE A 313 12.96 -0.70 35.60
C ILE A 313 11.89 -1.64 36.16
N PHE A 314 10.88 -2.00 35.36
CA PHE A 314 9.81 -2.91 35.78
C PHE A 314 10.31 -4.35 36.02
N VAL A 315 11.26 -4.82 35.21
CA VAL A 315 11.89 -6.14 35.37
C VAL A 315 12.81 -6.15 36.59
N LYS A 316 13.63 -5.11 36.81
CA LYS A 316 14.44 -4.99 38.04
C LYS A 316 13.59 -4.92 39.29
N GLY A 317 12.49 -4.15 39.26
CA GLY A 317 11.55 -4.04 40.39
C GLY A 317 10.82 -5.35 40.73
N LYS A 318 10.68 -6.27 39.78
CA LYS A 318 10.13 -7.63 40.03
C LYS A 318 11.17 -8.65 40.50
N VAL A 319 12.47 -8.37 40.34
CA VAL A 319 13.57 -9.26 40.78
C VAL A 319 14.03 -8.89 42.20
N THR A 320 13.71 -7.69 42.68
CA THR A 320 14.01 -7.21 44.05
C THR A 320 12.85 -7.32 45.04
N VAL A 321 11.83 -8.16 44.77
CA VAL A 321 10.76 -8.49 45.72
C VAL A 321 10.80 -9.98 46.01
#